data_AF-A0A7W9CHU7-F1
#
_entry.id   AF-A0A7W9CHU7-F1
#
_cell.length_a   1.000
_cell.length_b   1.000
_cell.length_c   1.000
_cell.angle_alpha   90.00
_cell.angle_beta   90.00
_cell.angle_gamma   90.00
#
_symmetry.space_group_name_H-M   'P 1'
#
loop_
_entity.id
_entity.type
_entity.pdbx_description
1 polymer ?
#
loop_
_entity_poly.entity_id
_entity_poly.type
_entity_poly.pdbx_seq_one_letter_code
_entity_poly.pdbx_strand_id
1 'polypeptide(L)'
;MIRAAVTGVLAVLIGLWVHGVALAEAVRWNVDLARSAIRLEVDALGMTQTGRFEDWSGNIVFDPARPEAARVNLAIQAASLQMGDSLVTAQARSEGFLHVSDFPRIDVALIGLERVAQDRYQARADVTCKGRTERVTFPVVVRVSGNEVRIEGTANLDREAFGIGTESLRGLIIARVIKVDVDITARTRT
;
A
#
# COMPACT_ATOMS: atom_id res chain seq x y z
N MET A 1 43.49 51.97 -55.34
CA MET A 1 43.32 52.46 -53.95
C MET A 1 41.85 52.85 -53.84
N ILE A 2 40.92 52.24 -53.11
CA ILE A 2 40.91 51.53 -51.81
C ILE A 2 39.71 50.54 -51.84
N ARG A 3 39.89 49.36 -51.24
CA ARG A 3 38.84 48.38 -50.93
C ARG A 3 38.07 48.84 -49.68
N ALA A 4 36.75 48.66 -49.62
CA ALA A 4 36.03 48.53 -48.35
C ALA A 4 34.79 47.64 -48.54
N ALA A 5 34.68 46.67 -47.65
CA ALA A 5 33.74 45.57 -47.63
C ALA A 5 32.67 45.77 -46.54
N VAL A 6 31.93 44.68 -46.28
CA VAL A 6 31.10 44.37 -45.09
C VAL A 6 29.73 45.10 -45.05
N THR A 7 28.58 44.50 -44.73
CA THR A 7 28.27 43.26 -43.99
C THR A 7 26.85 42.83 -44.32
N GLY A 8 26.65 41.55 -44.62
CA GLY A 8 25.31 40.93 -44.67
C GLY A 8 24.79 40.67 -43.26
N VAL A 9 23.50 40.92 -43.03
CA VAL A 9 22.81 40.50 -41.80
C VAL A 9 21.99 39.26 -42.14
N LEU A 10 22.47 38.11 -41.63
CA LEU A 10 21.75 36.84 -41.67
C LEU A 10 20.79 36.80 -40.48
N ALA A 11 19.48 36.87 -40.75
CA ALA A 11 18.46 36.69 -39.72
C ALA A 11 18.28 35.19 -39.42
N VAL A 12 18.74 34.76 -38.24
CA VAL A 12 18.50 33.42 -37.71
C VAL A 12 17.21 33.44 -36.91
N LEU A 13 16.14 32.84 -37.47
CA LEU A 13 14.89 32.58 -36.75
C LEU A 13 15.03 31.29 -35.93
N ILE A 14 15.27 31.42 -34.63
CA ILE A 14 15.21 30.30 -33.69
C ILE A 14 13.73 30.07 -33.34
N GLY A 15 13.11 29.08 -33.95
CA GLY A 15 11.78 28.60 -33.56
C GLY A 15 11.84 27.92 -32.21
N LEU A 16 11.34 28.59 -31.16
CA LEU A 16 11.22 28.03 -29.82
C LEU A 16 10.02 27.06 -29.78
N TRP A 17 10.29 25.77 -29.96
CA TRP A 17 9.28 24.72 -29.77
C TRP A 17 8.99 24.55 -28.27
N VAL A 18 7.95 25.23 -27.80
CA VAL A 18 7.37 24.98 -26.48
C VAL A 18 6.67 23.62 -26.56
N HIS A 19 7.35 22.57 -26.11
CA HIS A 19 6.70 21.28 -25.86
C HIS A 19 5.82 21.46 -24.63
N GLY A 20 4.51 21.51 -24.81
CA GLY A 20 3.56 21.45 -23.72
C GLY A 20 3.78 20.14 -22.97
N VAL A 21 4.26 20.22 -21.73
CA VAL A 21 4.34 19.06 -20.84
C VAL A 21 2.91 18.75 -20.42
N ALA A 22 2.27 17.80 -21.11
CA ALA A 22 1.02 17.23 -20.66
C ALA A 22 1.29 16.55 -19.31
N LEU A 23 0.81 17.15 -18.21
CA LEU A 23 0.78 16.49 -16.92
C LEU A 23 -0.28 15.39 -17.03
N ALA A 24 0.14 14.17 -17.34
CA ALA A 24 -0.75 13.01 -17.35
C ALA A 24 -1.46 12.93 -15.98
N GLU A 25 -2.79 12.88 -16.02
CA GLU A 25 -3.63 12.75 -14.84
C GLU A 25 -3.32 11.41 -14.16
N ALA A 26 -3.08 11.43 -12.86
CA ALA A 26 -2.71 10.20 -12.15
C ALA A 26 -3.89 9.21 -12.18
N VAL A 27 -3.65 8.00 -12.70
CA VAL A 27 -4.70 6.99 -12.92
C VAL A 27 -5.25 6.52 -11.58
N ARG A 28 -6.55 6.74 -11.35
CA ARG A 28 -7.27 6.28 -10.16
C ARG A 28 -7.87 4.90 -10.38
N TRP A 29 -7.66 4.02 -9.41
CA TRP A 29 -8.13 2.64 -9.40
C TRP A 29 -9.07 2.44 -8.20
N ASN A 30 -10.25 1.89 -8.46
CA ASN A 30 -11.26 1.57 -7.46
C ASN A 30 -11.10 0.11 -7.06
N VAL A 31 -10.95 -0.16 -5.76
CA VAL A 31 -10.82 -1.53 -5.22
C VAL A 31 -12.08 -2.34 -5.51
N ASP A 32 -11.89 -3.54 -6.05
CA ASP A 32 -12.90 -4.58 -6.14
C ASP A 32 -12.75 -5.48 -4.91
N LEU A 33 -13.53 -5.19 -3.86
CA LEU A 33 -13.43 -5.88 -2.57
C LEU A 33 -13.69 -7.39 -2.68
N ALA A 34 -14.59 -7.80 -3.59
CA ALA A 34 -14.92 -9.21 -3.80
C ALA A 34 -13.76 -10.02 -4.42
N ARG A 35 -12.85 -9.34 -5.11
CA ARG A 35 -11.64 -9.91 -5.73
C ARG A 35 -10.36 -9.47 -5.03
N SER A 36 -10.49 -8.96 -3.81
CA SER A 36 -9.39 -8.51 -2.98
C SER A 36 -9.40 -9.17 -1.61
N ALA A 37 -8.25 -9.23 -0.97
CA ALA A 37 -8.10 -9.77 0.37
C ALA A 37 -6.90 -9.15 1.11
N ILE A 38 -7.09 -8.96 2.40
CA ILE A 38 -6.02 -8.71 3.37
C ILE A 38 -6.07 -9.88 4.34
N ARG A 39 -5.07 -10.75 4.26
CA ARG A 39 -4.97 -11.99 5.05
C ARG A 39 -3.82 -11.88 6.03
N LEU A 40 -3.90 -12.63 7.11
CA LEU A 40 -2.87 -12.66 8.12
C LEU A 40 -2.62 -14.09 8.61
N GLU A 41 -1.35 -14.35 8.90
CA GLU A 41 -0.84 -15.59 9.47
C GLU A 41 -0.16 -15.23 10.79
N VAL A 42 -0.58 -15.92 11.85
CA VAL A 42 -0.14 -15.69 13.22
C VAL A 42 0.26 -17.03 13.81
N ASP A 43 1.53 -17.18 14.16
CA ASP A 43 2.02 -18.40 14.79
C ASP A 43 1.82 -18.36 16.31
N ALA A 44 1.31 -19.44 16.88
CA ALA A 44 1.19 -19.63 18.32
C ALA A 44 1.38 -21.11 18.69
N LEU A 45 2.24 -21.38 19.68
CA LEU A 45 2.52 -22.75 20.17
C LEU A 45 2.85 -23.76 19.05
N GLY A 46 3.57 -23.33 18.01
CA GLY A 46 3.96 -24.19 16.88
C GLY A 46 2.84 -24.47 15.88
N MET A 47 1.70 -23.81 15.98
CA MET A 47 0.61 -23.84 15.01
C MET A 47 0.46 -22.47 14.35
N THR A 48 0.06 -22.47 13.07
CA THR A 48 -0.26 -21.25 12.33
C THR A 48 -1.77 -21.04 12.30
N GLN A 49 -2.21 -19.89 12.80
CA GLN A 49 -3.60 -19.43 12.71
C GLN A 49 -3.71 -18.43 11.56
N THR A 50 -4.71 -18.62 10.71
CA THR A 50 -4.98 -17.73 9.59
C THR A 50 -6.20 -16.87 9.87
N GLY A 51 -6.23 -15.68 9.27
CA GLY A 51 -7.37 -14.78 9.32
C GLY A 51 -7.42 -13.82 8.14
N ARG A 52 -8.50 -13.05 8.05
CA ARG A 52 -8.70 -12.00 7.04
C ARG A 52 -9.57 -10.88 7.57
N PHE A 53 -9.39 -9.68 7.03
CA PHE A 53 -10.35 -8.59 7.22
C PHE A 53 -11.42 -8.65 6.12
N GLU A 54 -12.69 -8.58 6.52
CA GLU A 54 -13.83 -8.70 5.61
C GLU A 54 -14.40 -7.36 5.16
N ASP A 55 -14.16 -6.28 5.93
CA ASP A 55 -14.67 -4.94 5.62
C ASP A 55 -13.53 -3.93 5.64
N TRP A 56 -13.21 -3.44 4.44
CA TRP A 56 -12.22 -2.41 4.22
C TRP A 56 -12.45 -1.74 2.87
N SER A 57 -11.86 -0.56 2.71
CA SER A 57 -11.90 0.19 1.45
C SER A 57 -10.51 0.72 1.12
N GLY A 58 -10.29 1.05 -0.14
CA GLY A 58 -9.02 1.59 -0.59
C GLY A 58 -9.17 2.59 -1.72
N ASN A 59 -8.30 3.61 -1.71
CA ASN A 59 -8.09 4.52 -2.82
C ASN A 59 -6.67 4.31 -3.36
N ILE A 60 -6.56 3.97 -4.64
CA ILE A 60 -5.29 3.66 -5.28
C ILE A 60 -5.09 4.60 -6.46
N VAL A 61 -3.95 5.29 -6.45
CA VAL A 61 -3.44 6.08 -7.57
C VAL A 61 -2.12 5.46 -7.96
N PHE A 62 -2.02 4.99 -9.20
CA PHE A 62 -0.82 4.32 -9.67
C PHE A 62 -0.65 4.50 -11.17
N ASP A 63 0.55 4.94 -11.55
CA ASP A 63 1.02 5.07 -12.93
C ASP A 63 2.34 4.29 -13.05
N PRO A 64 2.42 3.22 -13.87
CA PRO A 64 3.65 2.48 -14.07
C PRO A 64 4.82 3.35 -14.58
N ALA A 65 4.54 4.44 -15.29
CA ALA A 65 5.60 5.34 -15.77
C ALA A 65 6.16 6.23 -14.65
N ARG A 66 5.41 6.43 -13.56
CA ARG A 66 5.76 7.29 -12.41
C ARG A 66 5.36 6.64 -11.07
N PRO A 67 5.97 5.49 -10.71
CA PRO A 67 5.62 4.79 -9.47
C PRO A 67 5.87 5.63 -8.21
N GLU A 68 6.81 6.58 -8.25
CA GLU A 68 7.10 7.51 -7.16
C GLU A 68 5.95 8.46 -6.84
N ALA A 69 5.03 8.67 -7.79
CA ALA A 69 3.82 9.48 -7.59
C ALA A 69 2.63 8.66 -7.06
N ALA A 70 2.80 7.36 -6.83
CA ALA A 70 1.75 6.48 -6.36
C ALA A 70 1.20 6.92 -5.00
N ARG A 71 -0.11 6.79 -4.82
CA ARG A 71 -0.79 7.02 -3.54
C ARG A 71 -1.71 5.85 -3.28
N VAL A 72 -1.59 5.25 -2.10
CA VAL A 72 -2.50 4.21 -1.65
C VAL A 72 -2.92 4.54 -0.22
N ASN A 73 -4.23 4.56 0.02
CA ASN A 73 -4.78 4.65 1.36
C ASN A 73 -5.79 3.51 1.54
N LEU A 74 -5.62 2.69 2.57
CA LEU A 74 -6.57 1.66 2.96
C LEU A 74 -7.17 2.02 4.32
N ALA A 75 -8.48 1.83 4.45
CA ALA A 75 -9.23 1.99 5.68
C ALA A 75 -9.89 0.64 6.01
N ILE A 76 -9.46 0.02 7.10
CA ILE A 76 -9.85 -1.34 7.47
C ILE A 76 -10.65 -1.29 8.77
N GLN A 77 -11.82 -1.95 8.79
CA GLN A 77 -12.60 -2.08 10.03
C GLN A 77 -12.01 -3.19 10.88
N ALA A 78 -11.48 -2.84 12.05
CA ALA A 78 -10.80 -3.79 12.94
C ALA A 78 -11.74 -4.92 13.40
N ALA A 79 -13.02 -4.58 13.63
CA ALA A 79 -14.06 -5.55 13.99
C ALA A 79 -14.43 -6.53 12.86
N SER A 80 -13.95 -6.33 11.63
CA SER A 80 -14.18 -7.26 10.52
C SER A 80 -13.19 -8.42 10.48
N LEU A 81 -12.19 -8.45 11.36
CA LEU A 81 -11.19 -9.50 11.42
C LEU A 81 -11.84 -10.86 11.71
N GLN A 82 -11.84 -11.80 10.78
CA GLN A 82 -12.21 -13.19 11.04
C GLN A 82 -10.96 -14.05 11.05
N MET A 83 -10.79 -14.82 12.13
CA MET A 83 -9.79 -15.88 12.24
C MET A 83 -10.44 -17.22 11.88
N GLY A 84 -9.64 -18.25 11.60
CA GLY A 84 -10.14 -19.59 11.30
C GLY A 84 -11.00 -20.22 12.41
N ASP A 85 -10.88 -19.73 13.64
CA ASP A 85 -11.68 -20.14 14.80
C ASP A 85 -12.39 -18.93 15.44
N SER A 86 -13.64 -19.13 15.88
CA SER A 86 -14.48 -18.07 16.44
C SER A 86 -14.02 -17.57 17.81
N LEU A 87 -13.43 -18.44 18.64
CA LEU A 87 -12.85 -18.04 19.92
C LEU A 87 -11.55 -17.26 19.70
N VAL A 88 -10.73 -17.69 18.74
CA VAL A 88 -9.52 -16.93 18.33
C VAL A 88 -9.91 -15.57 17.77
N THR A 89 -11.01 -15.49 17.00
CA THR A 89 -11.57 -14.22 16.51
C THR A 89 -11.98 -13.30 17.65
N ALA A 90 -12.77 -13.81 18.60
CA ALA A 90 -13.20 -13.02 19.77
C ALA A 90 -11.98 -12.54 20.59
N GLN A 91 -10.98 -13.39 20.76
CA GLN A 91 -9.74 -13.05 21.45
C GLN A 91 -8.96 -11.95 20.72
N ALA A 92 -8.78 -12.07 19.40
CA ALA A 92 -8.04 -11.09 18.60
C ALA A 92 -8.70 -9.70 18.61
N ARG A 93 -10.03 -9.63 18.73
CA ARG A 93 -10.80 -8.39 18.78
C ARG A 93 -10.85 -7.74 20.18
N SER A 94 -10.55 -8.51 21.23
CA SER A 94 -10.64 -8.06 22.64
C SER A 94 -9.66 -6.93 23.01
N GLU A 95 -9.88 -6.32 24.17
CA GLU A 95 -9.06 -5.23 24.76
C GLU A 95 -7.55 -5.56 24.83
N GLY A 96 -7.21 -6.80 25.22
CA GLY A 96 -5.81 -7.23 25.29
C GLY A 96 -5.11 -7.30 23.93
N PHE A 97 -5.86 -7.22 22.82
CA PHE A 97 -5.36 -7.36 21.46
C PHE A 97 -5.70 -6.12 20.63
N LEU A 98 -6.53 -6.23 19.58
CA LEU A 98 -6.87 -5.10 18.72
C LEU A 98 -7.70 -4.03 19.42
N HIS A 99 -8.41 -4.40 20.50
CA HIS A 99 -9.28 -3.52 21.25
C HIS A 99 -10.26 -2.75 20.36
N VAL A 100 -11.04 -3.49 19.56
CA VAL A 100 -11.83 -2.93 18.45
C VAL A 100 -12.92 -1.95 18.88
N SER A 101 -13.34 -1.97 20.16
CA SER A 101 -14.29 -1.01 20.72
C SER A 101 -13.72 0.41 20.76
N ASP A 102 -12.46 0.56 21.18
CA ASP A 102 -11.78 1.86 21.32
C ASP A 102 -10.97 2.22 20.06
N PHE A 103 -10.54 1.21 19.30
CA PHE A 103 -9.76 1.36 18.07
C PHE A 103 -10.46 0.66 16.90
N PRO A 104 -11.58 1.20 16.40
CA PRO A 104 -12.41 0.53 15.41
C PRO A 104 -11.77 0.45 14.02
N ARG A 105 -10.72 1.24 13.75
CA ARG A 105 -10.15 1.43 12.42
C ARG A 105 -8.64 1.19 12.42
N ILE A 106 -8.17 0.54 11.37
CA ILE A 106 -6.76 0.38 10.99
C ILE A 106 -6.56 1.14 9.69
N ASP A 107 -5.54 2.00 9.63
CA ASP A 107 -5.23 2.82 8.47
C ASP A 107 -3.87 2.44 7.88
N VAL A 108 -3.80 2.35 6.55
CA VAL A 108 -2.55 2.12 5.82
C VAL A 108 -2.36 3.23 4.81
N ALA A 109 -1.25 3.97 4.90
CA ALA A 109 -0.90 5.03 3.97
C ALA A 109 0.44 4.73 3.31
N LEU A 110 0.46 4.60 1.98
CA LEU A 110 1.69 4.47 1.22
C LEU A 110 2.46 5.81 1.26
N ILE A 111 3.74 5.72 1.60
CA ILE A 111 4.65 6.87 1.67
C ILE A 111 5.77 6.79 0.61
N GLY A 112 5.93 5.65 -0.05
CA GLY A 112 6.86 5.51 -1.15
C GLY A 112 6.72 4.17 -1.87
N LEU A 113 6.92 4.20 -3.18
CA LEU A 113 6.93 3.02 -4.04
C LEU A 113 8.09 3.13 -5.02
N GLU A 114 9.02 2.19 -4.94
CA GLU A 114 10.25 2.20 -5.72
C GLU A 114 10.28 0.98 -6.64
N ARG A 115 10.50 1.17 -7.93
CA ARG A 115 10.64 0.06 -8.88
C ARG A 115 11.99 -0.62 -8.66
N VAL A 116 11.96 -1.94 -8.41
CA VAL A 116 13.18 -2.75 -8.24
C VAL A 116 13.42 -3.73 -9.39
N ALA A 117 12.36 -4.12 -10.11
CA ALA A 117 12.44 -4.87 -11.36
C ALA A 117 11.17 -4.68 -12.19
N GLN A 118 11.03 -5.40 -13.31
CA GLN A 118 9.77 -5.48 -14.05
C GLN A 118 8.66 -5.98 -13.11
N ASP A 119 7.57 -5.21 -13.04
CA ASP A 119 6.39 -5.45 -12.19
C ASP A 119 6.64 -5.61 -10.69
N ARG A 120 7.89 -5.44 -10.22
CA ARG A 120 8.28 -5.59 -8.81
C ARG A 120 8.70 -4.25 -8.22
N TYR A 121 8.19 -3.97 -7.04
CA TYR A 121 8.43 -2.72 -6.34
C TYR A 121 8.73 -2.98 -4.85
N GLN A 122 9.47 -2.06 -4.26
CA GLN A 122 9.61 -1.93 -2.81
C GLN A 122 8.60 -0.89 -2.33
N ALA A 123 7.58 -1.32 -1.59
CA ALA A 123 6.62 -0.43 -0.96
C ALA A 123 7.09 -0.03 0.44
N ARG A 124 6.85 1.23 0.81
CA ARG A 124 6.95 1.75 2.17
C ARG A 124 5.61 2.36 2.54
N ALA A 125 5.03 1.91 3.65
CA ALA A 125 3.75 2.39 4.15
C ALA A 125 3.82 2.67 5.65
N ASP A 126 3.10 3.70 6.08
CA ASP A 126 2.80 3.90 7.49
C ASP A 126 1.49 3.16 7.79
N VAL A 127 1.54 2.24 8.75
CA VAL A 127 0.41 1.43 9.22
C VAL A 127 0.03 1.94 10.59
N THR A 128 -1.22 2.36 10.78
CA THR A 128 -1.75 2.80 12.08
C THR A 128 -2.74 1.76 12.60
N CYS A 129 -2.43 1.16 13.73
CA CYS A 129 -3.26 0.14 14.38
C CYS A 129 -3.21 0.35 15.90
N LYS A 130 -4.36 0.22 16.58
CA LYS A 130 -4.47 0.42 18.03
C LYS A 130 -3.88 1.75 18.51
N GLY A 131 -4.08 2.82 17.72
CA GLY A 131 -3.59 4.17 18.01
C GLY A 131 -2.09 4.37 17.84
N ARG A 132 -1.34 3.38 17.33
CA ARG A 132 0.11 3.46 17.09
C ARG A 132 0.41 3.34 15.61
N THR A 133 1.39 4.10 15.14
CA THR A 133 1.82 4.11 13.73
C THR A 133 3.21 3.53 13.59
N GLU A 134 3.34 2.50 12.76
CA GLU A 134 4.62 1.87 12.42
C GLU A 134 4.88 1.95 10.93
N ARG A 135 6.14 2.19 10.56
CA ARG A 135 6.57 2.19 9.18
C ARG A 135 6.98 0.80 8.74
N VAL A 136 6.39 0.34 7.65
CA VAL A 136 6.57 -1.02 7.14
C VAL A 136 7.10 -0.94 5.72
N THR A 137 8.13 -1.74 5.44
CA THR A 137 8.75 -1.83 4.12
C THR A 137 8.60 -3.27 3.62
N PHE A 138 7.97 -3.46 2.46
CA PHE A 138 7.66 -4.79 1.95
C PHE A 138 7.66 -4.85 0.41
N PRO A 139 8.05 -5.99 -0.19
CA PRO A 139 8.00 -6.15 -1.63
C PRO A 139 6.56 -6.31 -2.11
N VAL A 140 6.26 -5.72 -3.26
CA VAL A 140 4.99 -5.87 -3.95
C VAL A 140 5.19 -6.16 -5.43
N VAL A 141 4.29 -6.94 -6.00
CA VAL A 141 4.15 -7.15 -7.44
C VAL A 141 2.91 -6.41 -7.91
N VAL A 142 3.06 -5.57 -8.93
CA VAL A 142 1.95 -4.80 -9.52
C VAL A 142 1.85 -5.12 -10.99
N ARG A 143 0.72 -5.72 -11.40
CA ARG A 143 0.43 -6.07 -12.80
C ARG A 143 -0.77 -5.29 -13.30
N VAL A 144 -0.60 -4.59 -14.41
CA VAL A 144 -1.69 -3.86 -15.08
C VAL A 144 -2.11 -4.63 -16.32
N SER A 145 -3.42 -4.83 -16.50
CA SER A 145 -4.01 -5.47 -17.67
C SER A 145 -5.27 -4.72 -18.08
N GLY A 146 -5.18 -3.94 -19.15
CA GLY A 146 -6.30 -3.09 -19.60
C GLY A 146 -6.72 -2.09 -18.52
N ASN A 147 -7.98 -2.18 -18.09
CA ASN A 147 -8.55 -1.34 -17.03
C ASN A 147 -8.45 -1.95 -15.63
N GLU A 148 -7.68 -3.02 -15.45
CA GLU A 148 -7.49 -3.71 -14.17
C GLU A 148 -6.03 -3.64 -13.71
N VAL A 149 -5.84 -3.48 -12.40
CA VAL A 149 -4.56 -3.62 -11.71
C VAL A 149 -4.70 -4.67 -10.61
N ARG A 150 -3.70 -5.54 -10.50
CA ARG A 150 -3.54 -6.51 -9.40
C ARG A 150 -2.26 -6.20 -8.64
N ILE A 151 -2.36 -6.07 -7.32
CA ILE A 151 -1.27 -5.76 -6.40
C ILE A 151 -1.16 -6.91 -5.40
N GLU A 152 -0.01 -7.58 -5.37
CA GLU A 152 0.26 -8.70 -4.47
C GLU A 152 1.49 -8.38 -3.62
N GLY A 153 1.44 -8.64 -2.32
CA GLY A 153 2.57 -8.36 -1.43
C GLY A 153 2.44 -9.06 -0.09
N THR A 154 3.57 -9.20 0.58
CA THR A 154 3.65 -9.80 1.92
C THR A 154 4.45 -8.88 2.83
N ALA A 155 3.82 -8.42 3.90
CA ALA A 155 4.45 -7.63 4.95
C ALA A 155 4.61 -8.44 6.22
N ASN A 156 5.72 -8.25 6.93
CA ASN A 156 5.93 -8.78 8.27
C ASN A 156 5.77 -7.63 9.26
N LEU A 157 4.84 -7.76 10.21
CA LEU A 157 4.54 -6.75 11.21
C LEU A 157 4.91 -7.24 12.60
N ASP A 158 5.52 -6.37 13.39
CA ASP A 158 5.71 -6.59 14.82
C ASP A 158 4.43 -6.20 15.57
N ARG A 159 3.66 -7.19 16.04
CA ARG A 159 2.39 -6.92 16.74
C ARG A 159 2.60 -6.13 18.04
N GLU A 160 3.76 -6.27 18.67
CA GLU A 160 4.05 -5.65 19.97
C GLU A 160 4.39 -4.17 19.82
N ALA A 161 4.94 -3.76 18.67
CA ALA A 161 5.12 -2.34 18.34
C ALA A 161 3.76 -1.58 18.39
N PHE A 162 2.70 -2.24 17.93
CA PHE A 162 1.31 -1.77 18.04
C PHE A 162 0.66 -1.97 19.42
N GLY A 163 1.37 -2.54 20.40
CA GLY A 163 0.81 -2.85 21.73
C GLY A 163 -0.23 -3.98 21.71
N ILE A 164 -0.22 -4.84 20.69
CA ILE A 164 -1.17 -5.94 20.56
C ILE A 164 -0.64 -7.15 21.34
N GLY A 165 -1.36 -7.55 22.39
CA GLY A 165 -1.03 -8.71 23.20
C GLY A 165 0.06 -8.49 24.26
N THR A 166 0.59 -7.26 24.42
CA THR A 166 1.71 -7.01 25.36
C THR A 166 1.32 -7.14 26.83
N GLU A 167 0.09 -6.74 27.18
CA GLU A 167 -0.44 -6.81 28.56
C GLU A 167 -1.19 -8.13 28.84
N SER A 168 -1.30 -9.01 27.84
CA SER A 168 -2.07 -10.25 27.94
C SER A 168 -1.14 -11.43 28.17
N LEU A 169 -1.44 -12.28 29.15
CA LEU A 169 -0.72 -13.56 29.33
C LEU A 169 -0.79 -14.45 28.09
N ARG A 170 -1.85 -14.34 27.28
CA ARG A 170 -1.96 -15.05 26.00
C ARG A 170 -1.00 -14.50 24.94
N GLY A 171 -0.55 -13.26 25.05
CA GLY A 171 0.46 -12.70 24.13
C GLY A 171 1.80 -13.43 24.22
N LEU A 172 2.16 -13.96 25.38
CA LEU A 172 3.44 -14.66 25.62
C LEU A 172 3.63 -15.92 24.75
N ILE A 173 2.54 -16.51 24.27
CA ILE A 173 2.56 -17.73 23.45
C ILE A 173 2.37 -17.47 21.95
N ILE A 174 2.18 -16.20 21.56
CA ILE A 174 1.96 -15.77 20.19
C ILE A 174 3.26 -15.17 19.66
N ALA A 175 3.67 -15.56 18.45
CA ALA A 175 4.83 -15.00 17.78
C ALA A 175 4.73 -13.47 17.70
N ARG A 176 5.87 -12.80 17.88
CA ARG A 176 5.96 -11.35 17.82
C ARG A 176 5.70 -10.81 16.41
N VAL A 177 6.26 -11.50 15.41
CA VAL A 177 6.06 -11.15 14.00
C VAL A 177 4.82 -11.87 13.49
N ILE A 178 3.92 -11.12 12.85
CA ILE A 178 2.79 -11.64 12.09
C ILE A 178 3.03 -11.37 10.60
N LYS A 179 2.62 -12.30 9.75
CA LYS A 179 2.68 -12.13 8.31
C LYS A 179 1.33 -11.62 7.81
N VAL A 180 1.35 -10.61 6.94
CA VAL A 180 0.18 -10.01 6.32
C VAL A 180 0.33 -10.08 4.82
N ASP A 181 -0.57 -10.82 4.17
CA ASP A 181 -0.62 -10.96 2.73
C ASP A 181 -1.72 -10.05 2.16
N VAL A 182 -1.34 -9.20 1.23
CA VAL A 182 -2.25 -8.35 0.46
C VAL A 182 -2.37 -8.88 -0.95
N ASP A 183 -3.60 -9.00 -1.41
CA ASP A 183 -3.96 -9.35 -2.77
C ASP A 183 -5.11 -8.44 -3.17
N ILE A 184 -4.81 -7.36 -3.89
CA ILE A 184 -5.77 -6.31 -4.19
C ILE A 184 -5.98 -6.26 -5.69
N THR A 185 -7.23 -6.40 -6.11
CA THR A 185 -7.66 -6.14 -7.48
C THR A 185 -8.42 -4.81 -7.51
N ALA A 186 -8.08 -3.94 -8.45
CA ALA A 186 -8.74 -2.65 -8.62
C ALA A 186 -8.94 -2.32 -10.11
N ARG A 187 -9.94 -1.48 -10.41
CA ARG A 187 -10.29 -1.10 -11.78
C ARG A 187 -10.40 0.40 -11.96
N THR A 188 -9.98 0.91 -13.12
CA THR A 188 -10.29 2.30 -13.48
C THR A 188 -11.80 2.46 -13.66
N ARG A 189 -12.34 3.64 -13.33
CA ARG A 189 -13.74 3.95 -13.65
C ARG A 189 -13.83 4.09 -15.17
N THR A 190 -14.65 3.27 -15.81
CA THR A 190 -15.06 3.46 -17.21
C THR A 190 -15.98 4.66 -17.32
#